data_AF-A0AA47P6G8-F1
#
_entry.id   AF-A0AA47P6G8-F1
#
_cell.length_a   1.000
_cell.length_b   1.000
_cell.length_c   1.000
_cell.angle_alpha   90.00
_cell.angle_beta   90.00
_cell.angle_gamma   90.00
#
_symmetry.space_group_name_H-M   'P 1'
#
loop_
_entity.id
_entity.type
_entity.pdbx_description
1 polymer ?
#
loop_
_entity_poly.entity_id
_entity_poly.type
_entity_poly.pdbx_seq_one_letter_code
_entity_poly.pdbx_strand_id
1 'polypeptide(L)'
;MEKRKENGGEEWNEKEERRRRKRRKRRRAKVAVWGPEPLVKAVLQGQEAGQKDLITGDPAHYLLGSTRGHVTASDRQEDNMAVCIAVIAKENYPLYIRSVPMQNELKFHYTVHTSLDVVEEKISAAGKAMADQRELYLGLLYPTEDYKVYGYVTNSKVKFVIVVDSSNTSLRDNEIRSMFRKLHNSFTDVMCNPFYNPGDPVQSKAFDSMVSGMMVQAS
;
A
#
# COMPACT_ATOMS: atom_id res chain seq x y z
N MET A 1 -13.77 -0.27 -68.05
CA MET A 1 -13.42 0.67 -66.95
C MET A 1 -13.08 -0.17 -65.72
N GLU A 2 -11.85 -0.67 -65.65
CA GLU A 2 -11.46 -1.60 -64.59
C GLU A 2 -10.03 -1.30 -64.18
N LYS A 3 -9.88 -0.51 -63.10
CA LYS A 3 -8.66 -0.25 -62.35
C LYS A 3 -9.02 0.66 -61.17
N ARG A 4 -9.57 0.09 -60.09
CA ARG A 4 -9.76 0.83 -58.82
C ARG A 4 -10.13 -0.07 -57.63
N LYS A 5 -9.42 -1.17 -57.36
CA LYS A 5 -9.68 -1.95 -56.13
C LYS A 5 -8.46 -2.55 -55.40
N GLU A 6 -7.22 -2.14 -55.68
CA GLU A 6 -6.05 -2.75 -55.01
C GLU A 6 -5.30 -1.86 -53.98
N ASN A 7 -5.53 -0.55 -53.93
CA ASN A 7 -4.71 0.33 -53.07
C ASN A 7 -5.10 0.37 -51.57
N GLY A 8 -6.16 -0.33 -51.14
CA GLY A 8 -6.66 -0.24 -49.76
C GLY A 8 -5.92 -1.12 -48.74
N GLY A 9 -5.34 -2.24 -49.19
CA GLY A 9 -4.66 -3.21 -48.31
C GLY A 9 -3.26 -2.76 -47.89
N GLU A 10 -2.54 -2.09 -48.79
CA GLU A 10 -1.16 -1.64 -48.55
C GLU A 10 -1.10 -0.44 -47.59
N GLU A 11 -2.04 0.50 -47.70
CA GLU A 11 -2.11 1.68 -46.82
C GLU A 11 -2.41 1.28 -45.35
N TRP A 12 -3.20 0.24 -45.14
CA TRP A 12 -3.54 -0.27 -43.82
C TRP A 12 -2.32 -0.93 -43.15
N ASN A 13 -1.52 -1.65 -43.93
CA ASN A 13 -0.29 -2.30 -43.46
C ASN A 13 0.79 -1.26 -43.08
N GLU A 14 0.91 -0.18 -43.85
CA GLU A 14 1.84 0.91 -43.56
C GLU A 14 1.44 1.71 -42.30
N LYS A 15 0.13 1.98 -42.11
CA LYS A 15 -0.40 2.64 -40.89
C LYS A 15 -0.21 1.80 -39.62
N GLU A 16 -0.42 0.49 -39.70
CA GLU A 16 -0.15 -0.48 -38.61
C GLU A 16 1.34 -0.50 -38.25
N GLU A 17 2.23 -0.55 -39.24
CA GLU A 17 3.67 -0.61 -39.02
C GLU A 17 4.21 0.69 -38.39
N ARG A 18 3.68 1.85 -38.79
CA ARG A 18 3.99 3.15 -38.20
C ARG A 18 3.53 3.23 -36.73
N ARG A 19 2.38 2.63 -36.39
CA ARG A 19 1.91 2.49 -34.99
C ARG A 19 2.81 1.57 -34.17
N ARG A 20 3.28 0.45 -34.73
CA ARG A 20 4.23 -0.47 -34.07
C ARG A 20 5.60 0.18 -33.84
N ARG A 21 6.13 0.96 -34.79
CA ARG A 21 7.36 1.75 -34.62
C ARG A 21 7.23 2.81 -33.52
N LYS A 22 6.10 3.51 -33.42
CA LYS A 22 5.84 4.46 -32.32
C LYS A 22 5.76 3.77 -30.95
N ARG A 23 5.15 2.59 -30.86
CA ARG A 23 5.11 1.78 -29.61
C ARG A 23 6.50 1.28 -29.20
N ARG A 24 7.35 0.87 -30.15
CA ARG A 24 8.75 0.49 -29.87
C ARG A 24 9.60 1.67 -29.39
N LYS A 25 9.45 2.86 -29.99
CA LYS A 25 10.14 4.08 -29.51
C LYS A 25 9.70 4.49 -28.10
N ARG A 26 8.41 4.40 -27.77
CA ARG A 26 7.89 4.69 -26.41
C ARG A 26 8.39 3.69 -25.37
N ARG A 27 8.52 2.40 -25.72
CA ARG A 27 9.09 1.38 -24.82
C ARG A 27 10.59 1.58 -24.60
N ARG A 28 11.36 1.94 -25.64
CA ARG A 28 12.79 2.29 -25.49
C ARG A 28 13.01 3.56 -24.66
N ALA A 29 12.16 4.59 -24.83
CA ALA A 29 12.24 5.81 -24.01
C ALA A 29 11.87 5.54 -22.54
N LYS A 30 10.94 4.64 -22.25
CA LYS A 30 10.55 4.30 -20.87
C LYS A 30 11.62 3.49 -20.12
N VAL A 31 12.43 2.70 -20.83
CA VAL A 31 13.59 1.99 -20.26
C VAL A 31 14.76 2.94 -19.97
N ALA A 32 14.93 4.02 -20.74
CA ALA A 32 16.00 5.01 -20.52
C ALA A 32 15.74 5.96 -19.33
N VAL A 33 14.51 6.04 -18.81
CA VAL A 33 14.13 6.92 -17.68
C VAL A 33 14.35 6.25 -16.32
N TRP A 34 14.54 4.94 -16.28
CA TRP A 34 14.88 4.19 -15.07
C TRP A 34 16.35 3.77 -15.11
N GLY A 35 17.23 4.77 -15.06
CA GLY A 35 18.60 4.53 -14.61
C GLY A 35 18.61 4.25 -13.11
N PRO A 36 19.62 3.55 -12.58
CA PRO A 36 19.68 3.20 -11.16
C PRO A 36 19.76 4.46 -10.28
N GLU A 37 19.04 4.45 -9.15
CA GLU A 37 18.97 5.52 -8.17
C GLU A 37 20.35 6.01 -7.69
N PRO A 38 20.48 7.28 -7.28
CA PRO A 38 21.76 7.90 -6.91
C PRO A 38 22.55 7.15 -5.83
N LEU A 39 21.90 6.35 -4.97
CA LEU A 39 22.54 5.50 -3.97
C LEU A 39 23.36 4.34 -4.59
N VAL A 40 22.95 3.82 -5.76
CA VAL A 40 23.63 2.68 -6.40
C VAL A 40 24.90 3.12 -7.15
N LYS A 41 24.97 4.38 -7.59
CA LYS A 41 26.20 4.95 -8.18
C LYS A 41 27.30 5.18 -7.15
N ALA A 42 26.96 5.57 -5.92
CA ALA A 42 27.93 5.79 -4.86
C ALA A 42 28.63 4.50 -4.41
N VAL A 43 27.95 3.35 -4.50
CA VAL A 43 28.54 2.04 -4.16
C VAL A 43 29.43 1.48 -5.27
N LEU A 44 29.17 1.84 -6.54
CA LEU A 44 29.95 1.38 -7.69
C LEU A 44 31.16 2.26 -8.03
N GLN A 45 31.22 3.48 -7.49
CA GLN A 45 32.39 4.36 -7.55
C GLN A 45 33.05 4.35 -6.18
N GLY A 46 33.92 3.37 -5.92
CA GLY A 46 34.69 3.29 -4.69
C GLY A 46 35.53 4.55 -4.46
N GLN A 47 34.99 5.51 -3.72
CA GLN A 47 35.73 6.63 -3.14
C GLN A 47 35.70 6.50 -1.62
N GLU A 48 36.80 5.97 -1.09
CA GLU A 48 37.20 6.18 0.29
C GLU A 48 37.52 7.67 0.47
N ALA A 49 36.82 8.33 1.39
CA ALA A 49 37.23 9.66 1.88
C ALA A 49 37.98 9.47 3.20
N GLY A 50 39.25 9.07 3.09
CA GLY A 50 40.24 9.13 4.16
C GLY A 50 41.11 10.38 4.05
N GLN A 51 40.98 11.26 5.05
CA GLN A 51 42.06 11.85 5.86
C GLN A 51 43.39 12.28 5.21
N LYS A 52 43.72 13.60 5.26
CA LYS A 52 45.05 14.27 5.50
C LYS A 52 44.81 15.76 5.86
N ASP A 53 45.11 16.25 7.07
CA ASP A 53 46.37 16.85 7.62
C ASP A 53 46.23 18.39 7.72
N LEU A 54 46.07 18.93 8.94
CA LEU A 54 47.06 19.67 9.77
C LEU A 54 47.34 21.11 9.25
N ILE A 55 47.12 22.18 10.04
CA ILE A 55 48.19 22.90 10.77
C ILE A 55 47.61 24.04 11.68
N THR A 56 48.07 24.06 12.95
CA THR A 56 48.28 25.12 13.96
C THR A 56 47.15 26.00 14.53
N GLY A 57 47.06 26.03 15.88
CA GLY A 57 46.53 27.15 16.66
C GLY A 57 46.06 26.78 18.09
N ASP A 58 46.98 26.88 19.06
CA ASP A 58 46.85 27.10 20.52
C ASP A 58 45.93 26.25 21.45
N PRO A 59 46.46 25.71 22.58
CA PRO A 59 45.70 24.94 23.57
C PRO A 59 45.50 25.72 24.88
N ALA A 60 44.42 26.47 25.00
CA ALA A 60 43.85 26.85 26.29
C ALA A 60 42.47 27.48 26.09
N HIS A 61 41.39 26.76 26.38
CA HIS A 61 40.21 27.33 27.04
C HIS A 61 39.23 26.22 27.45
N TYR A 62 39.23 25.95 28.75
CA TYR A 62 38.15 25.56 29.64
C TYR A 62 36.80 25.08 29.07
N LEU A 63 36.47 23.84 29.46
CA LEU A 63 35.24 23.36 30.11
C LEU A 63 33.93 24.16 29.96
N LEU A 64 32.87 23.35 29.80
CA LEU A 64 31.42 23.57 30.00
C LEU A 64 30.61 23.77 28.72
N GLY A 65 29.83 22.74 28.35
CA GLY A 65 28.92 22.81 27.20
C GLY A 65 28.23 21.50 26.88
N SER A 66 27.51 20.94 27.86
CA SER A 66 26.49 19.94 27.59
C SER A 66 25.41 20.56 26.69
N THR A 67 25.40 20.19 25.41
CA THR A 67 24.20 20.29 24.58
C THR A 67 23.90 18.91 24.03
N ARG A 68 23.20 18.13 24.87
CA ARG A 68 22.23 17.14 24.40
C ARG A 68 21.40 17.82 23.31
N GLY A 69 21.55 17.37 22.07
CA GLY A 69 20.61 17.68 21.01
C GLY A 69 19.24 17.21 21.46
N HIS A 70 18.42 18.16 21.89
CA HIS A 70 17.02 17.99 22.17
C HIS A 70 16.33 17.79 20.81
N VAL A 71 16.33 16.56 20.32
CA VAL A 71 15.35 16.13 19.32
C VAL A 71 14.01 16.16 20.04
N THR A 72 13.23 17.22 19.80
CA THR A 72 11.81 17.21 20.12
C THR A 72 11.19 16.12 19.26
N ALA A 73 11.07 14.92 19.83
CA ALA A 73 10.06 13.97 19.42
C ALA A 73 8.72 14.63 19.76
N SER A 74 8.20 15.43 18.85
CA SER A 74 6.78 15.38 18.59
C SER A 74 6.52 13.99 18.03
N ASP A 75 6.46 13.02 18.95
CA ASP A 75 5.83 11.73 18.73
C ASP A 75 4.49 12.08 18.11
N ARG A 76 4.38 11.86 16.80
CA ARG A 76 3.08 11.54 16.24
C ARG A 76 2.75 10.25 16.95
N GLN A 77 1.91 10.36 17.97
CA GLN A 77 1.10 9.25 18.44
C GLN A 77 0.54 8.65 17.15
N GLU A 78 1.14 7.58 16.65
CA GLU A 78 0.47 6.73 15.68
C GLU A 78 -0.66 6.18 16.52
N ASP A 79 -1.82 6.83 16.43
CA ASP A 79 -2.96 6.40 17.19
C ASP A 79 -3.30 5.01 16.66
N ASN A 80 -2.92 4.03 17.46
CA ASN A 80 -3.27 2.63 17.31
C ASN A 80 -4.79 2.56 17.42
N MET A 81 -5.49 2.56 16.28
CA MET A 81 -6.93 2.91 16.22
C MET A 81 -7.83 1.76 15.72
N ALA A 82 -7.24 0.72 15.14
CA ALA A 82 -8.01 -0.43 14.65
C ALA A 82 -8.26 -1.44 15.78
N VAL A 83 -9.51 -1.84 15.95
CA VAL A 83 -9.91 -2.93 16.88
C VAL A 83 -9.94 -4.29 16.18
N CYS A 84 -10.17 -4.31 14.87
CA CYS A 84 -10.08 -5.52 14.06
C CYS A 84 -9.59 -5.21 12.65
N ILE A 85 -8.71 -6.06 12.13
CA ILE A 85 -8.23 -6.02 10.75
C ILE A 85 -8.38 -7.42 10.16
N ALA A 86 -9.04 -7.49 9.00
CA ALA A 86 -9.29 -8.73 8.29
C ALA A 86 -8.88 -8.63 6.81
N VAL A 87 -8.37 -9.74 6.30
CA VAL A 87 -8.10 -9.98 4.89
C VAL A 87 -8.90 -11.20 4.45
N ILE A 88 -9.80 -10.99 3.50
CA ILE A 88 -10.74 -11.99 3.01
C ILE A 88 -10.42 -12.28 1.54
N ALA A 89 -10.29 -13.57 1.22
CA ALA A 89 -10.05 -14.02 -0.14
C ALA A 89 -11.20 -13.64 -1.07
N LYS A 90 -10.95 -13.79 -2.38
CA LYS A 90 -11.96 -13.56 -3.40
C LYS A 90 -13.18 -14.46 -3.22
N GLU A 91 -12.98 -15.69 -2.78
CA GLU A 91 -14.02 -16.70 -2.54
C GLU A 91 -14.61 -16.61 -1.11
N ASN A 92 -14.48 -15.46 -0.45
CA ASN A 92 -15.11 -15.14 0.83
C ASN A 92 -14.67 -15.97 2.05
N TYR A 93 -13.55 -16.70 1.97
CA TYR A 93 -12.91 -17.31 3.14
C TYR A 93 -11.83 -16.37 3.74
N PRO A 94 -11.63 -16.40 5.07
CA PRO A 94 -10.64 -15.54 5.72
C PRO A 94 -9.21 -16.02 5.45
N LEU A 95 -8.36 -15.12 4.96
CA LEU A 95 -6.91 -15.33 4.88
C LEU A 95 -6.20 -14.86 6.15
N TYR A 96 -6.76 -13.85 6.81
CA TYR A 96 -6.21 -13.30 8.05
C TYR A 96 -7.31 -12.56 8.80
N ILE A 97 -7.43 -12.78 10.10
CA ILE A 97 -8.28 -11.99 11.00
C ILE A 97 -7.50 -11.78 12.28
N ARG A 98 -7.38 -10.52 12.69
CA ARG A 98 -6.80 -10.15 13.99
C ARG A 98 -7.70 -9.12 14.65
N SER A 99 -8.06 -9.39 15.90
CA SER A 99 -8.88 -8.51 16.71
C SER A 99 -8.27 -8.29 18.10
N VAL A 100 -8.55 -7.12 18.66
CA VAL A 100 -8.22 -6.74 20.03
C VAL A 100 -9.47 -6.07 20.61
N PRO A 101 -10.00 -6.51 21.77
CA PRO A 101 -9.52 -7.62 22.60
C PRO A 101 -9.91 -9.00 22.05
N MET A 102 -9.08 -10.04 22.28
CA MET A 102 -9.27 -11.39 21.70
C MET A 102 -10.54 -12.09 22.21
N GLN A 103 -11.09 -11.69 23.36
CA GLN A 103 -12.34 -12.22 23.90
C GLN A 103 -13.54 -11.94 22.99
N ASN A 104 -13.45 -10.89 22.16
CA ASN A 104 -14.50 -10.48 21.24
C ASN A 104 -14.26 -10.97 19.81
N GLU A 105 -13.36 -11.93 19.60
CA GLU A 105 -13.00 -12.41 18.27
C GLU A 105 -14.23 -12.83 17.47
N LEU A 106 -15.15 -13.60 18.08
CA LEU A 106 -16.38 -14.06 17.41
C LEU A 106 -17.29 -12.90 16.97
N LYS A 107 -17.39 -11.81 17.76
CA LYS A 107 -18.15 -10.60 17.39
C LYS A 107 -17.57 -9.96 16.12
N PHE A 108 -16.24 -9.90 16.03
CA PHE A 108 -15.56 -9.33 14.88
C PHE A 108 -15.60 -10.24 13.65
N HIS A 109 -15.53 -11.56 13.82
CA HIS A 109 -15.77 -12.52 12.73
C HIS A 109 -17.15 -12.31 12.10
N TYR A 110 -18.20 -12.20 12.92
CA TYR A 110 -19.56 -11.92 12.44
C TYR A 110 -19.64 -10.58 11.72
N THR A 111 -19.08 -9.51 12.32
CA THR A 111 -19.07 -8.16 11.75
C THR A 111 -18.38 -8.13 10.38
N VAL A 112 -17.22 -8.77 10.26
CA VAL A 112 -16.48 -8.86 8.99
C VAL A 112 -17.30 -9.65 7.97
N HIS A 113 -17.89 -10.78 8.36
CA HIS A 113 -18.70 -11.61 7.48
C HIS A 113 -19.92 -10.85 6.91
N THR A 114 -20.70 -10.20 7.77
CA THR A 114 -21.87 -9.41 7.34
C THR A 114 -21.49 -8.20 6.48
N SER A 115 -20.27 -7.68 6.63
CA SER A 115 -19.79 -6.56 5.80
C SER A 115 -19.51 -6.94 4.36
N LEU A 116 -19.33 -8.24 4.06
CA LEU A 116 -19.01 -8.72 2.71
C LEU A 116 -20.15 -8.46 1.73
N ASP A 117 -21.39 -8.56 2.16
CA ASP A 117 -22.57 -8.29 1.33
C ASP A 117 -22.56 -6.83 0.81
N VAL A 118 -22.28 -5.88 1.71
CA VAL A 118 -22.16 -4.44 1.36
C VAL A 118 -20.99 -4.18 0.42
N VAL A 119 -19.87 -4.89 0.63
CA VAL A 119 -18.71 -4.82 -0.28
C VAL A 119 -19.09 -5.28 -1.68
N GLU A 120 -19.83 -6.39 -1.80
CA GLU A 120 -20.26 -6.94 -3.09
C GLU A 120 -21.24 -6.03 -3.82
N GLU A 121 -22.17 -5.40 -3.10
CA GLU A 121 -23.08 -4.40 -3.66
C GLU A 121 -22.30 -3.20 -4.22
N LYS A 122 -21.34 -2.65 -3.45
CA LYS A 122 -20.51 -1.52 -3.89
C LYS A 122 -19.66 -1.85 -5.11
N ILE A 123 -19.05 -3.04 -5.15
CA ILE A 123 -18.29 -3.51 -6.33
C ILE A 123 -19.21 -3.60 -7.56
N SER A 124 -20.43 -4.11 -7.38
CA SER A 124 -21.40 -4.30 -8.46
C SER A 124 -21.95 -2.96 -8.98
N ALA A 125 -22.14 -1.99 -8.10
CA ALA A 125 -22.54 -0.62 -8.45
C ALA A 125 -21.44 0.14 -9.21
N ALA A 126 -20.18 -0.01 -8.79
CA ALA A 126 -19.02 0.64 -9.42
C ALA A 126 -18.82 0.22 -10.90
N GLY A 127 -19.29 -0.98 -11.29
CA GLY A 127 -19.25 -1.43 -12.68
C GLY A 127 -20.15 -0.63 -13.64
N LYS A 128 -21.14 0.11 -13.14
CA LYS A 128 -22.13 0.86 -13.94
C LYS A 128 -21.73 2.32 -14.19
N ALA A 129 -20.78 2.86 -13.43
CA ALA A 129 -20.28 4.23 -13.56
C ALA A 129 -18.84 4.22 -14.07
N MET A 130 -18.64 4.00 -15.38
CA MET A 130 -17.33 4.19 -16.00
C MET A 130 -16.99 5.69 -16.03
N ALA A 131 -15.89 6.09 -15.38
CA ALA A 131 -14.75 6.68 -16.10
C ALA A 131 -13.57 7.14 -15.23
N ASP A 132 -13.69 7.44 -13.92
CA ASP A 132 -12.60 8.25 -13.32
C ASP A 132 -11.95 7.78 -12.01
N GLN A 133 -12.44 6.77 -11.28
CA GLN A 133 -11.66 6.23 -10.16
C GLN A 133 -11.86 4.72 -10.03
N ARG A 134 -10.81 3.95 -10.34
CA ARG A 134 -10.60 2.63 -9.71
C ARG A 134 -10.25 2.87 -8.24
N GLU A 135 -11.16 3.48 -7.48
CA GLU A 135 -10.94 3.69 -6.07
C GLU A 135 -11.06 2.32 -5.40
N LEU A 136 -9.91 1.77 -4.99
CA LEU A 136 -9.84 0.51 -4.27
C LEU A 136 -10.44 0.65 -2.87
N TYR A 137 -10.46 1.88 -2.34
CA TYR A 137 -11.08 2.23 -1.08
C TYR A 137 -12.59 2.42 -1.27
N LEU A 138 -13.39 1.64 -0.54
CA LEU A 138 -14.86 1.69 -0.61
C LEU A 138 -15.48 2.67 0.40
N GLY A 139 -14.67 3.29 1.26
CA GLY A 139 -15.16 4.15 2.33
C GLY A 139 -15.72 3.36 3.52
N LEU A 140 -16.51 4.08 4.32
CA LEU A 140 -17.35 3.50 5.37
C LEU A 140 -18.39 2.57 4.72
N LEU A 141 -18.46 1.33 5.18
CA LEU A 141 -19.48 0.35 4.77
C LEU A 141 -20.76 0.61 5.55
N TYR A 142 -20.68 0.52 6.87
CA TYR A 142 -21.76 0.91 7.77
C TYR A 142 -21.17 1.24 9.16
N PRO A 143 -21.80 2.19 9.88
CA PRO A 143 -21.55 2.38 11.29
C PRO A 143 -22.37 1.38 12.12
N THR A 144 -21.83 0.99 13.26
CA THR A 144 -22.50 0.30 14.37
C THR A 144 -22.48 1.24 15.58
N GLU A 145 -23.16 0.87 16.67
CA GLU A 145 -23.16 1.64 17.93
C GLU A 145 -21.73 1.94 18.43
N ASP A 146 -20.90 0.90 18.55
CA ASP A 146 -19.54 1.01 19.09
C ASP A 146 -18.45 1.17 18.02
N TYR A 147 -18.75 0.84 16.75
CA TYR A 147 -17.72 0.65 15.73
C TYR A 147 -18.06 1.27 14.38
N LYS A 148 -17.02 1.60 13.61
CA LYS A 148 -17.11 1.97 12.20
C LYS A 148 -16.39 0.94 11.36
N VAL A 149 -17.08 0.39 10.36
CA VAL A 149 -16.54 -0.66 9.49
C VAL A 149 -16.18 -0.07 8.14
N TYR A 150 -14.90 -0.14 7.77
CA TYR A 150 -14.38 0.37 6.50
C TYR A 150 -13.98 -0.77 5.57
N GLY A 151 -14.15 -0.55 4.26
CA GLY A 151 -13.87 -1.55 3.24
C GLY A 151 -12.85 -1.08 2.20
N TYR A 152 -12.04 -2.02 1.73
CA TYR A 152 -11.10 -1.83 0.64
C TYR A 152 -11.04 -3.11 -0.20
N VAL A 153 -11.00 -2.98 -1.53
CA VAL A 153 -10.97 -4.13 -2.44
C VAL A 153 -9.84 -3.96 -3.41
N THR A 154 -8.95 -4.95 -3.45
CA THR A 154 -7.82 -5.00 -4.37
C THR A 154 -8.27 -5.33 -5.80
N ASN A 155 -7.39 -5.10 -6.77
CA ASN A 155 -7.66 -5.48 -8.17
C ASN A 155 -7.83 -7.00 -8.33
N SER A 156 -7.20 -7.82 -7.47
CA SER A 156 -7.34 -9.28 -7.44
C SER A 156 -8.59 -9.76 -6.70
N LYS A 157 -9.48 -8.84 -6.30
CA LYS A 157 -10.74 -9.12 -5.59
C LYS A 157 -10.57 -9.66 -4.17
N VAL A 158 -9.36 -9.59 -3.60
CA VAL A 158 -9.15 -9.73 -2.15
C VAL A 158 -9.74 -8.49 -1.47
N LYS A 159 -10.49 -8.71 -0.38
CA LYS A 159 -11.21 -7.68 0.37
C LYS A 159 -10.52 -7.46 1.70
N PHE A 160 -10.23 -6.22 2.04
CA PHE A 160 -9.73 -5.83 3.35
C PHE A 160 -10.83 -5.12 4.11
N VAL A 161 -10.97 -5.47 5.39
CA VAL A 161 -11.92 -4.84 6.30
C VAL A 161 -11.14 -4.35 7.51
N ILE A 162 -11.33 -3.08 7.85
CA ILE A 162 -10.78 -2.47 9.07
C ILE A 162 -11.96 -1.98 9.90
N VAL A 163 -12.01 -2.43 11.16
CA VAL A 163 -12.97 -1.99 12.16
C VAL A 163 -12.24 -1.08 13.14
N VAL A 164 -12.80 0.10 13.36
CA VAL A 164 -12.29 1.08 14.32
C VAL A 164 -13.39 1.43 15.34
N ASP A 165 -12.98 1.88 16.51
CA ASP A 165 -13.92 2.37 17.53
C ASP A 165 -14.61 3.67 17.06
N SER A 166 -15.93 3.74 17.27
CA SER A 166 -16.76 4.88 16.88
C SER A 166 -16.45 6.14 17.70
N SER A 167 -15.99 5.97 18.95
CA SER A 167 -15.61 7.05 19.88
C SER A 167 -14.45 7.91 19.37
N ASN A 168 -13.63 7.37 18.46
CA ASN A 168 -12.57 8.11 17.79
C ASN A 168 -13.16 9.06 16.73
N THR A 169 -13.45 10.29 17.16
CA THR A 169 -13.94 11.37 16.29
C THR A 169 -12.82 12.08 15.53
N SER A 170 -11.56 11.93 15.96
CA SER A 170 -10.37 12.48 15.30
C SER A 170 -10.00 11.73 14.03
N LEU A 171 -10.44 10.48 13.88
CA LEU A 171 -10.08 9.60 12.78
C LEU A 171 -10.56 10.15 11.44
N ARG A 172 -9.59 10.56 10.60
CA ARG A 172 -9.88 11.09 9.28
C ARG A 172 -9.82 9.98 8.24
N ASP A 173 -10.63 10.15 7.19
CA ASP A 173 -10.67 9.26 6.03
C ASP A 173 -9.28 9.04 5.39
N ASN A 174 -8.40 10.04 5.48
CA ASN A 174 -7.02 9.96 5.00
C ASN A 174 -6.14 8.98 5.80
N GLU A 175 -6.37 8.85 7.10
CA GLU A 175 -5.67 7.91 7.98
C GLU A 175 -6.12 6.48 7.67
N ILE A 176 -7.43 6.28 7.53
CA ILE A 176 -8.01 5.00 7.09
C ILE A 176 -7.43 4.57 5.73
N ARG A 177 -7.41 5.48 4.74
CA ARG A 177 -6.76 5.22 3.44
C ARG A 177 -5.29 4.85 3.61
N SER A 178 -4.59 5.48 4.55
CA SER A 178 -3.18 5.18 4.83
C SER A 178 -3.00 3.78 5.42
N MET A 179 -3.83 3.39 6.38
CA MET A 179 -3.83 2.02 6.92
C MET A 179 -4.08 0.98 5.84
N PHE A 180 -5.08 1.20 4.97
CA PHE A 180 -5.32 0.28 3.85
C PHE A 180 -4.14 0.18 2.87
N ARG A 181 -3.45 1.29 2.58
CA ARG A 181 -2.23 1.26 1.75
C ARG A 181 -1.11 0.48 2.43
N LYS A 182 -0.86 0.72 3.73
CA LYS A 182 0.14 -0.01 4.53
C LYS A 182 -0.17 -1.52 4.51
N LEU A 183 -1.44 -1.88 4.78
CA LEU A 183 -1.92 -3.26 4.76
C LEU A 183 -1.76 -3.93 3.38
N HIS A 184 -2.13 -3.23 2.30
CA HIS A 184 -2.01 -3.74 0.94
C HIS A 184 -0.56 -4.00 0.54
N ASN A 185 0.35 -3.09 0.86
CA ASN A 185 1.77 -3.24 0.55
C ASN A 185 2.34 -4.48 1.25
N SER A 186 2.11 -4.58 2.57
CA SER A 186 2.58 -5.72 3.36
C SER A 186 1.96 -7.05 2.91
N PHE A 187 0.67 -7.05 2.55
CA PHE A 187 0.01 -8.23 1.98
C PHE A 187 0.62 -8.63 0.63
N THR A 188 0.99 -7.65 -0.20
CA THR A 188 1.67 -7.91 -1.48
C THR A 188 3.03 -8.54 -1.25
N ASP A 189 3.79 -8.10 -0.23
CA ASP A 189 5.08 -8.70 0.12
C ASP A 189 4.93 -10.18 0.52
N VAL A 190 3.87 -10.53 1.26
CA VAL A 190 3.54 -11.93 1.56
C VAL A 190 3.21 -12.71 0.29
N MET A 191 2.37 -12.14 -0.59
CA MET A 191 1.94 -12.79 -1.83
C MET A 191 3.08 -12.96 -2.85
N CYS A 192 4.09 -12.10 -2.80
CA CYS A 192 5.29 -12.19 -3.63
C CYS A 192 6.34 -13.16 -3.08
N ASN A 193 6.10 -13.79 -1.93
CA ASN A 193 6.99 -14.83 -1.41
C ASN A 193 6.82 -16.12 -2.22
N PRO A 194 7.89 -16.66 -2.85
CA PRO A 194 7.80 -17.88 -3.67
C PRO A 194 7.41 -19.14 -2.87
N PHE A 195 7.50 -19.11 -1.54
CA PHE A 195 7.11 -20.22 -0.66
C PHE A 195 5.70 -20.07 -0.08
N TYR A 196 4.99 -18.99 -0.41
CA TYR A 196 3.61 -18.80 0.00
C TYR A 196 2.67 -19.45 -1.01
N ASN A 197 1.81 -20.35 -0.55
CA ASN A 197 0.78 -20.94 -1.40
C ASN A 197 -0.44 -20.01 -1.43
N PRO A 198 -0.88 -19.56 -2.62
CA PRO A 198 -2.09 -18.75 -2.72
C PRO A 198 -3.30 -19.50 -2.16
N GLY A 199 -3.99 -18.86 -1.20
CA GLY A 199 -5.18 -19.39 -0.55
C GLY A 199 -4.94 -19.94 0.86
N ASP A 200 -3.69 -20.15 1.26
CA ASP A 200 -3.36 -20.48 2.65
C ASP A 200 -3.50 -19.24 3.55
N PRO A 201 -3.84 -19.40 4.84
CA PRO A 201 -3.84 -18.28 5.77
C PRO A 201 -2.48 -17.56 5.82
N VAL A 202 -2.50 -16.24 6.00
CA VAL A 202 -1.28 -15.43 6.13
C VAL A 202 -0.66 -15.66 7.51
N GLN A 203 0.52 -16.27 7.54
CA GLN A 203 1.26 -16.59 8.79
C GLN A 203 2.56 -15.79 8.95
N SER A 204 2.79 -14.76 8.13
CA SER A 204 4.02 -13.97 8.17
C SER A 204 4.13 -13.15 9.46
N LYS A 205 5.23 -13.33 10.21
CA LYS A 205 5.52 -12.55 11.42
C LYS A 205 5.67 -11.05 11.14
N ALA A 206 6.27 -10.70 10.00
CA ALA A 206 6.43 -9.31 9.59
C ALA A 206 5.07 -8.66 9.30
N PHE A 207 4.16 -9.42 8.67
CA PHE A 207 2.79 -8.98 8.44
C PHE A 207 2.03 -8.78 9.76
N ASP A 208 2.10 -9.76 10.68
CA ASP A 208 1.46 -9.67 11.99
C ASP A 208 1.99 -8.51 12.83
N SER A 209 3.30 -8.25 12.80
CA SER A 209 3.91 -7.09 13.49
C SER A 209 3.44 -5.76 12.91
N MET A 210 3.30 -5.66 11.59
CA MET A 210 2.79 -4.46 10.92
C MET A 210 1.32 -4.22 11.25
N VAL A 211 0.49 -5.29 11.25
CA VAL A 211 -0.91 -5.21 11.68
C VAL A 211 -1.00 -4.78 13.13
N SER A 212 -0.23 -5.41 14.02
CA SER A 212 -0.19 -5.07 15.45
C SER A 212 0.18 -3.62 15.69
N GLY A 213 1.08 -3.04 14.88
CA GLY A 213 1.41 -1.62 14.93
C GLY A 213 0.26 -0.67 14.58
N MET A 214 -0.74 -1.12 13.81
CA MET A 214 -1.94 -0.32 13.47
C MET A 214 -3.10 -0.52 14.46
N MET A 215 -3.05 -1.56 15.28
CA MET A 215 -4.15 -1.97 16.17
C MET A 215 -4.03 -1.33 17.54
N VAL A 216 -5.16 -1.01 18.18
CA VAL A 216 -5.22 -0.56 19.58
C VAL A 216 -4.33 -1.44 20.47
N GLN A 217 -3.53 -0.83 21.34
CA GLN A 217 -2.72 -1.57 22.30
C GLN A 217 -3.66 -2.24 23.30
N ALA A 218 -3.53 -3.56 23.45
CA ALA A 218 -4.24 -4.28 24.50
C ALA A 218 -3.74 -3.76 25.85
N SER A 219 -4.65 -3.14 26.63
CA SER A 219 -4.37 -2.73 28.01
C SER A 219 -4.37 -3.93 28.96
#